data_AF-A0A1X0RJI5-F1
#
_entry.id   AF-A0A1X0RJI5-F1
#
_cell.length_a   1.000
_cell.length_b   1.000
_cell.length_c   1.000
_cell.angle_alpha   90.00
_cell.angle_beta   90.00
_cell.angle_gamma   90.00
#
_symmetry.space_group_name_H-M   'P 1'
#
loop_
_entity.id
_entity.type
_entity.pdbx_description
1 polymer ?
#
loop_
_entity_poly.entity_id
_entity_poly.type
_entity_poly.pdbx_seq_one_letter_code
_entity_poly.pdbx_strand_id
1 'polypeptide(L)'
;MATEYPSAQFIGIDQLPLFPHDIRPANVTFKQADVLTGLPFEDNTFDFVQMRLFLLAFNRQQWLDALKEVHRVLKPGGFIQLAEPQLMDPGDDLIVDYTHKIKTVMEFNGFDAEVCDKLPLLLEKTQFIPVENIRKAVPLSSVHKTSCLFILIPLL
;
A
#
# COMPACT_ATOMS: atom_id res chain seq x y z
N MET A 1 -6.45 14.25 -3.12
CA MET A 1 -7.46 13.71 -2.18
C MET A 1 -8.03 14.78 -1.25
N ALA A 2 -7.34 15.22 -0.19
CA ALA A 2 -7.98 16.11 0.81
C ALA A 2 -8.51 17.45 0.26
N THR A 3 -7.79 18.06 -0.68
CA THR A 3 -8.22 19.27 -1.40
C THR A 3 -9.38 19.03 -2.36
N GLU A 4 -9.48 17.84 -2.94
CA GLU A 4 -10.52 17.44 -3.91
C GLU A 4 -11.83 17.04 -3.22
N TYR A 5 -11.74 16.52 -1.99
CA TYR A 5 -12.88 16.04 -1.20
C TYR A 5 -12.98 16.79 0.15
N PRO A 6 -13.35 18.08 0.14
CA PRO A 6 -13.34 18.92 1.35
C PRO A 6 -14.35 18.49 2.43
N SER A 7 -15.37 17.71 2.06
CA SER A 7 -16.36 17.16 3.01
C SER A 7 -15.89 15.89 3.73
N ALA A 8 -14.83 15.23 3.25
CA ALA A 8 -14.26 14.06 3.87
C ALA A 8 -13.19 14.45 4.90
N GLN A 9 -13.04 13.65 5.96
CA GLN A 9 -11.98 13.81 6.94
C GLN A 9 -10.84 12.85 6.63
N PHE A 10 -9.61 13.35 6.63
CA PHE A 10 -8.41 12.57 6.33
C PHE A 10 -7.50 12.53 7.56
N ILE A 11 -6.92 11.36 7.80
CA ILE A 11 -5.88 11.18 8.80
C ILE A 11 -4.65 10.59 8.10
N GLY A 12 -3.55 11.36 8.09
CA GLY A 12 -2.25 10.88 7.62
C GLY A 12 -1.49 10.20 8.76
N ILE A 13 -1.01 8.99 8.53
CA ILE A 13 -0.21 8.22 9.47
C ILE A 13 1.17 7.98 8.89
N ASP A 14 2.20 8.13 9.72
CA ASP A 14 3.56 7.67 9.43
C ASP A 14 4.25 7.29 10.74
N GLN A 15 5.17 6.33 10.70
CA GLN A 15 5.98 5.93 11.86
C GLN A 15 6.98 7.04 12.24
N LEU A 16 7.38 7.86 11.27
CA LEU A 16 8.25 9.02 11.43
C LEU A 16 7.42 10.31 11.43
N PRO A 17 7.77 11.31 12.26
CA PRO A 17 7.02 12.57 12.33
C PRO A 17 7.36 13.53 11.17
N LEU A 18 7.46 13.02 9.94
CA LEU A 18 7.86 13.76 8.72
C LEU A 18 6.65 14.31 7.96
N PHE A 19 5.77 15.02 8.66
CA PHE A 19 4.53 15.54 8.07
C PHE A 19 4.75 16.89 7.35
N PRO A 20 4.03 17.16 6.25
CA PRO A 20 4.10 18.45 5.56
C PRO A 20 3.80 19.62 6.51
N HIS A 21 4.56 20.71 6.44
CA HIS A 21 4.33 21.89 7.27
C HIS A 21 3.55 22.99 6.55
N ASP A 22 3.75 23.13 5.23
CA ASP A 22 3.25 24.30 4.48
C ASP A 22 1.82 24.11 3.92
N ILE A 23 1.51 22.91 3.41
CA ILE A 23 0.21 22.60 2.78
C ILE A 23 -0.57 21.64 3.66
N ARG A 24 -1.50 22.17 4.45
CA ARG A 24 -2.43 21.39 5.30
C ARG A 24 -3.87 21.84 5.09
N PRO A 25 -4.65 21.13 4.25
CA PRO A 25 -6.09 21.34 4.18
C PRO A 25 -6.74 21.15 5.56
N ALA A 26 -7.78 21.95 5.86
CA ALA A 26 -8.40 21.97 7.17
C ALA A 26 -9.06 20.64 7.60
N ASN A 27 -9.32 19.76 6.63
CA ASN A 27 -9.90 18.43 6.82
C ASN A 27 -8.83 17.32 6.94
N VAL A 28 -7.57 17.67 7.23
CA VAL A 28 -6.47 16.72 7.41
C VAL A 28 -5.88 16.84 8.80
N THR A 29 -5.73 15.71 9.47
CA THR A 29 -4.92 15.60 10.68
C THR A 29 -3.80 14.59 10.46
N PHE A 30 -2.69 14.72 11.19
CA PHE A 30 -1.57 13.79 11.12
C PHE A 30 -1.32 13.18 12.49
N LYS A 31 -1.00 11.88 12.53
CA LYS A 31 -0.56 11.21 13.75
C LYS A 31 0.65 10.34 13.46
N GLN A 32 1.62 10.37 14.37
CA GLN A 32 2.73 9.44 14.35
C GLN A 32 2.27 8.11 14.93
N ALA A 33 2.34 7.04 14.15
CA ALA A 33 2.02 5.68 14.57
C ALA A 33 2.64 4.67 13.59
N ASP A 34 2.95 3.47 14.09
CA ASP A 34 3.40 2.35 13.27
C ASP A 34 2.28 1.30 13.21
N VAL A 35 1.81 1.00 12.00
CA VAL A 35 0.78 -0.01 11.74
C VAL A 35 1.17 -1.40 12.25
N LEU A 36 2.46 -1.72 12.32
CA LEU A 36 2.95 -3.00 12.83
C LEU A 36 2.86 -3.12 14.35
N THR A 37 2.69 -2.00 15.06
CA THR A 37 2.53 -1.95 16.52
C THR A 37 1.10 -1.66 16.96
N GLY A 38 0.18 -1.52 16.01
CA GLY A 38 -1.21 -1.13 16.23
C GLY A 38 -1.42 0.38 16.06
N LEU A 39 -2.44 0.74 15.31
CA LEU A 39 -2.87 2.11 15.09
C LEU A 39 -3.73 2.59 16.27
N PRO A 40 -3.61 3.87 16.69
CA PRO A 40 -4.32 4.43 17.83
C PRO A 40 -5.77 4.81 17.47
N PHE A 41 -6.51 3.84 16.94
CA PHE A 41 -7.91 3.96 16.53
C PHE A 41 -8.68 2.72 16.99
N GLU A 42 -9.95 2.93 17.30
CA GLU A 42 -10.88 1.86 17.61
C GLU A 42 -11.15 0.99 16.38
N ASP A 43 -11.68 -0.20 16.61
CA ASP A 43 -12.17 -1.05 15.54
C ASP A 43 -13.26 -0.34 14.74
N ASN A 44 -13.37 -0.60 13.45
CA ASN A 44 -14.43 -0.05 12.60
C ASN A 44 -14.50 1.49 12.60
N THR A 45 -13.34 2.17 12.57
CA THR A 45 -13.25 3.63 12.57
C THR A 45 -13.38 4.24 11.18
N PHE A 46 -12.74 3.64 10.17
CA PHE A 46 -12.58 4.25 8.84
C PHE A 46 -13.48 3.62 7.79
N ASP A 47 -14.04 4.44 6.92
CA ASP A 47 -14.76 3.99 5.72
C ASP A 47 -13.78 3.62 4.57
N PHE A 48 -12.57 4.19 4.58
CA PHE A 48 -11.55 4.01 3.55
C PHE A 48 -10.13 4.11 4.12
N VAL A 49 -9.25 3.18 3.75
CA VAL A 49 -7.82 3.21 4.07
C VAL A 49 -7.01 3.12 2.78
N GLN A 50 -6.04 4.03 2.62
CA GLN A 50 -5.07 3.97 1.52
C GLN A 50 -3.69 3.63 2.07
N MET A 51 -3.05 2.61 1.49
CA MET A 51 -1.63 2.30 1.69
C MET A 51 -0.89 2.40 0.36
N ARG A 52 0.26 3.07 0.37
CA ARG A 52 1.03 3.33 -0.84
C ARG A 52 2.52 3.32 -0.53
N LEU A 53 3.31 2.70 -1.40
CA LEU A 53 4.78 2.61 -1.33
C LEU A 53 5.30 1.82 -0.11
N PHE A 54 4.59 0.78 0.32
CA PHE A 54 4.99 -0.09 1.43
C PHE A 54 5.85 -1.29 1.02
N LEU A 55 6.08 -1.52 -0.28
CA LEU A 55 6.90 -2.63 -0.80
C LEU A 55 8.29 -2.77 -0.14
N LEU A 56 8.93 -1.67 0.24
CA LEU A 56 10.22 -1.66 0.93
C LEU A 56 10.11 -1.38 2.44
N ALA A 57 8.90 -1.22 2.95
CA ALA A 57 8.65 -0.98 4.38
C ALA A 57 8.41 -2.28 5.15
N PHE A 58 7.88 -3.33 4.50
CA PHE A 58 7.48 -4.58 5.14
C PHE A 58 8.18 -5.81 4.59
N ASN A 59 8.72 -6.62 5.50
CA ASN A 59 9.15 -7.98 5.20
C ASN A 59 7.94 -8.90 4.91
N ARG A 60 8.23 -10.14 4.50
CA ARG A 60 7.21 -11.15 4.12
C ARG A 60 6.08 -11.33 5.13
N GLN A 61 6.40 -11.36 6.42
CA GLN A 61 5.43 -11.59 7.49
C GLN A 61 4.62 -10.33 7.79
N GLN A 62 5.30 -9.18 7.82
CA GLN A 62 4.74 -7.88 8.19
C GLN A 62 3.60 -7.42 7.29
N TRP A 63 3.58 -7.83 6.02
CA TRP A 63 2.45 -7.57 5.13
C TRP A 63 1.12 -8.10 5.67
N LEU A 64 1.12 -9.33 6.20
CA LEU A 64 -0.09 -9.93 6.75
C LEU A 64 -0.53 -9.22 8.03
N ASP A 65 0.43 -8.83 8.87
CA ASP A 65 0.15 -8.14 10.14
C ASP A 65 -0.41 -6.73 9.89
N ALA A 66 0.17 -5.99 8.94
CA ALA A 66 -0.34 -4.69 8.53
C ALA A 66 -1.76 -4.78 7.94
N LEU A 67 -2.04 -5.77 7.08
CA LEU A 67 -3.36 -5.96 6.51
C LEU A 67 -4.42 -6.34 7.55
N LYS A 68 -4.07 -7.13 8.58
CA LYS A 68 -4.97 -7.40 9.72
C LYS A 68 -5.29 -6.14 10.50
N GLU A 69 -4.30 -5.30 10.75
CA GLU A 69 -4.52 -4.04 11.45
C GLU A 69 -5.40 -3.08 10.63
N VAL A 70 -5.20 -3.02 9.32
CA VAL A 70 -6.07 -2.25 8.43
C VAL A 70 -7.49 -2.80 8.41
N HIS A 71 -7.66 -4.13 8.38
CA HIS A 71 -8.97 -4.75 8.49
C HIS A 71 -9.66 -4.37 9.80
N ARG A 72 -8.94 -4.40 10.93
CA ARG A 72 -9.48 -4.03 12.24
C ARG A 72 -10.06 -2.62 12.26
N VAL A 73 -9.32 -1.64 11.75
CA VAL A 73 -9.74 -0.23 11.78
C VAL A 73 -10.75 0.13 10.70
N LEU A 74 -10.94 -0.70 9.67
CA LEU A 74 -11.97 -0.50 8.65
C LEU A 74 -13.34 -0.92 9.17
N LYS A 75 -14.37 -0.11 8.87
CA LYS A 75 -15.77 -0.51 9.10
C LYS A 75 -16.14 -1.72 8.24
N PRO A 76 -17.17 -2.49 8.63
CA PRO A 76 -17.75 -3.50 7.74
C PRO A 76 -18.23 -2.83 6.45
N GLY A 77 -17.79 -3.33 5.30
CA GLY A 77 -18.06 -2.73 3.98
C GLY A 77 -17.20 -1.51 3.62
N GLY A 78 -16.23 -1.13 4.46
CA GLY A 78 -15.21 -0.14 4.13
C GLY A 78 -14.28 -0.61 3.00
N PHE A 79 -13.38 0.25 2.55
CA PHE A 79 -12.51 -0.04 1.40
C PHE A 79 -11.05 0.11 1.76
N ILE A 80 -10.21 -0.79 1.25
CA ILE A 80 -8.76 -0.61 1.22
C ILE A 80 -8.31 -0.34 -0.21
N GLN A 81 -7.41 0.63 -0.38
CA GLN A 81 -6.68 0.84 -1.62
C GLN A 81 -5.19 0.60 -1.38
N LEU A 82 -4.61 -0.35 -2.11
CA LEU A 82 -3.18 -0.61 -2.14
C LEU A 82 -2.59 -0.10 -3.45
N ALA A 83 -1.56 0.73 -3.38
CA ALA A 83 -0.91 1.33 -4.53
C ALA A 83 0.60 1.12 -4.46
N GLU A 84 1.08 0.05 -5.10
CA GLU A 84 2.47 -0.40 -5.03
C GLU A 84 3.13 -0.39 -6.42
N PRO A 85 4.41 0.00 -6.50
CA PRO A 85 5.17 -0.15 -7.74
C PRO A 85 5.47 -1.64 -7.97
N GLN A 86 5.27 -2.12 -9.20
CA GLN A 86 5.85 -3.40 -9.59
C GLN A 86 7.31 -3.16 -9.99
N LEU A 87 8.22 -3.91 -9.37
CA LEU A 87 9.66 -3.85 -9.65
C LEU A 87 10.14 -5.05 -10.47
N MET A 88 9.35 -6.11 -10.56
CA MET A 88 9.66 -7.37 -11.24
C MET A 88 9.06 -7.43 -12.65
N ASP A 89 9.09 -6.32 -13.38
CA ASP A 89 8.56 -6.27 -14.75
C ASP A 89 9.57 -6.86 -15.75
N PRO A 90 9.09 -7.57 -16.79
CA PRO A 90 9.94 -8.01 -17.89
C PRO A 90 10.43 -6.80 -18.71
N GLY A 91 11.61 -6.91 -19.32
CA GLY A 91 12.13 -5.90 -20.22
C GLY A 91 13.36 -6.35 -20.98
N ASP A 92 14.10 -5.39 -21.54
CA ASP A 92 15.40 -5.63 -22.18
C ASP A 92 16.49 -6.08 -21.17
N ASP A 93 17.68 -6.37 -21.67
CA ASP A 93 18.80 -6.87 -20.85
C ASP A 93 19.14 -5.94 -19.67
N LEU A 94 18.95 -4.62 -19.81
CA LEU A 94 19.18 -3.66 -18.75
C LEU A 94 18.12 -3.79 -17.65
N ILE A 95 16.83 -3.90 -18.03
CA ILE A 95 15.75 -4.12 -17.07
C ILE A 95 15.90 -5.48 -16.38
N VAL A 96 16.26 -6.53 -17.11
CA VAL A 96 16.48 -7.86 -16.54
C VAL A 96 17.63 -7.84 -15.51
N ASP A 97 18.77 -7.22 -15.83
CA ASP A 97 19.90 -7.07 -14.91
C ASP A 97 19.52 -6.24 -13.67
N TYR A 98 18.81 -5.13 -13.85
CA TYR A 98 18.30 -4.30 -12.76
C TYR A 98 17.37 -5.08 -11.83
N THR A 99 16.36 -5.75 -12.39
CA THR A 99 15.37 -6.54 -11.64
C THR A 99 16.05 -7.66 -10.86
N HIS A 100 17.03 -8.36 -11.45
CA HIS A 100 17.79 -9.40 -10.77
C HIS A 100 18.59 -8.86 -9.57
N LYS A 101 19.24 -7.70 -9.73
CA LYS A 101 19.99 -7.04 -8.64
C LYS A 101 19.08 -6.59 -7.51
N ILE A 102 17.97 -5.93 -7.83
CA ILE A 102 17.01 -5.46 -6.83
C ILE A 102 16.37 -6.65 -6.10
N LYS A 103 15.95 -7.70 -6.83
CA LYS A 103 15.41 -8.93 -6.22
C LYS A 103 16.39 -9.52 -5.22
N THR A 104 17.66 -9.66 -5.62
CA THR A 104 18.72 -10.19 -4.74
C THR A 104 18.84 -9.38 -3.45
N VAL A 105 18.89 -8.04 -3.54
CA VAL A 105 19.00 -7.16 -2.37
C VAL A 105 17.75 -7.23 -1.49
N MET A 106 16.56 -7.20 -2.10
CA MET A 106 15.30 -7.28 -1.37
C MET A 106 15.20 -8.58 -0.57
N GLU A 107 15.43 -9.71 -1.23
CA GLU A 107 15.31 -11.03 -0.61
C GLU A 107 16.36 -11.25 0.48
N PHE A 108 17.59 -10.76 0.27
CA PHE A 108 18.65 -10.78 1.28
C PHE A 108 18.25 -10.02 2.55
N ASN A 109 17.51 -8.91 2.42
CA ASN A 109 16.99 -8.13 3.54
C ASN A 109 15.64 -8.65 4.09
N GLY A 110 15.16 -9.81 3.63
CA GLY A 110 13.93 -10.43 4.12
C GLY A 110 12.64 -9.89 3.50
N PHE A 111 12.74 -8.97 2.54
CA PHE A 111 11.60 -8.47 1.76
C PHE A 111 11.14 -9.51 0.72
N ASP A 112 9.91 -9.32 0.22
CA ASP A 112 9.37 -10.12 -0.88
C ASP A 112 9.33 -9.28 -2.16
N ALA A 113 10.27 -9.54 -3.06
CA ALA A 113 10.37 -8.84 -4.34
C ALA A 113 9.12 -9.01 -5.22
N GLU A 114 8.36 -10.08 -5.01
CA GLU A 114 7.18 -10.45 -5.80
C GLU A 114 5.89 -10.20 -5.02
N VAL A 115 5.92 -9.38 -3.96
CA VAL A 115 4.74 -9.16 -3.11
C VAL A 115 3.54 -8.65 -3.91
N CYS A 116 3.74 -7.79 -4.91
CA CYS A 116 2.65 -7.26 -5.73
C CYS A 116 1.85 -8.35 -6.43
N ASP A 117 2.49 -9.44 -6.85
CA ASP A 117 1.82 -10.57 -7.49
C ASP A 117 1.13 -11.47 -6.44
N LYS A 118 1.59 -11.42 -5.19
CA LYS A 118 1.03 -12.17 -4.03
C LYS A 118 -0.03 -11.39 -3.26
N LEU A 119 -0.18 -10.08 -3.49
CA LEU A 119 -1.14 -9.23 -2.81
C LEU A 119 -2.57 -9.81 -2.84
N PRO A 120 -3.12 -10.27 -3.98
CA PRO A 120 -4.46 -10.86 -4.02
C PRO A 120 -4.66 -11.99 -2.99
N LEU A 121 -3.65 -12.86 -2.85
CA LEU A 121 -3.68 -13.97 -1.90
C LEU A 121 -3.57 -13.48 -0.44
N LEU A 122 -2.72 -12.49 -0.17
CA LEU A 122 -2.58 -11.90 1.17
C LEU A 122 -3.87 -11.22 1.62
N LEU A 123 -4.56 -10.58 0.68
CA LEU A 123 -5.84 -9.91 0.88
C LEU A 123 -6.95 -10.93 1.16
N GLU A 124 -7.04 -12.00 0.37
CA GLU A 124 -7.98 -13.10 0.65
C GLU A 124 -7.76 -13.71 2.04
N LYS A 125 -6.51 -13.95 2.43
CA LYS A 125 -6.13 -14.45 3.78
C LYS A 125 -6.51 -13.50 4.92
N THR A 126 -6.70 -12.22 4.61
CA THR A 126 -7.12 -11.19 5.57
C THR A 126 -8.57 -10.78 5.34
N GLN A 127 -9.36 -11.65 4.70
CA GLN A 127 -10.78 -11.47 4.49
C GLN A 127 -11.10 -10.23 3.63
N PHE A 128 -10.21 -9.81 2.74
CA PHE A 128 -10.55 -8.82 1.71
C PHE A 128 -10.96 -9.51 0.40
N ILE A 129 -12.02 -8.99 -0.19
CA ILE A 129 -12.57 -9.32 -1.51
C ILE A 129 -12.08 -8.28 -2.51
N PRO A 130 -11.50 -8.72 -3.64
CA PRO A 130 -11.11 -7.79 -4.67
C PRO A 130 -12.30 -7.15 -5.38
N VAL A 131 -12.30 -5.81 -5.46
CA VAL A 131 -13.28 -5.04 -6.24
C VAL A 131 -12.70 -4.62 -7.58
N GLU A 132 -11.46 -4.14 -7.59
CA GLU A 132 -10.77 -3.67 -8.77
C GLU A 132 -9.26 -3.89 -8.68
N ASN A 133 -8.65 -4.23 -9.80
CA ASN A 133 -7.19 -4.33 -9.98
C ASN A 133 -6.81 -3.66 -11.29
N ILE A 134 -6.14 -2.52 -11.18
CA ILE A 134 -5.68 -1.69 -12.28
C ILE A 134 -4.15 -1.75 -12.36
N ARG A 135 -3.61 -2.28 -13.45
CA ARG A 135 -2.17 -2.16 -13.74
C ARG A 135 -1.94 -1.01 -14.72
N LYS A 136 -1.16 0.00 -14.31
CA LYS A 136 -0.80 1.15 -15.16
C LYS A 136 0.67 1.07 -15.53
N ALA A 137 0.98 1.28 -16.79
CA ALA A 137 2.35 1.38 -17.25
C ALA A 137 2.87 2.80 -17.04
N VAL A 138 3.96 2.98 -16.30
CA VAL A 138 4.78 4.20 -16.38
C VAL A 138 5.96 3.93 -17.32
N PRO A 139 5.96 4.45 -18.56
CA PRO A 139 7.05 4.26 -19.49
C PRO A 139 8.30 5.02 -19.03
N LEU A 140 9.34 4.28 -18.63
CA LEU A 140 10.67 4.82 -18.32
C LEU A 140 11.52 5.04 -19.60
N SER A 141 11.09 4.43 -20.71
CA SER A 141 11.45 4.71 -22.10
C SER A 141 10.34 4.09 -22.99
N SER A 142 10.42 4.20 -24.32
CA SER A 142 9.34 3.87 -25.27
C SER A 142 8.79 2.42 -25.24
N VAL A 143 9.27 1.52 -24.38
CA VAL A 143 8.98 0.07 -24.52
C VAL A 143 8.51 -0.66 -23.25
N HIS A 144 8.53 -0.09 -22.03
CA HIS A 144 8.28 -0.91 -20.83
C HIS A 144 7.33 -0.29 -19.79
N LYS A 145 6.58 -1.15 -19.09
CA LYS A 145 5.40 -0.82 -18.27
C LYS A 145 5.69 -1.04 -16.78
N THR A 146 5.48 -0.07 -15.90
CA THR A 146 5.57 -0.27 -14.43
C THR A 146 4.39 0.35 -13.65
N SER A 147 3.73 -0.45 -12.80
CA SER A 147 2.82 -0.12 -11.66
C SER A 147 1.49 -0.92 -11.60
N CYS A 148 1.09 -1.35 -10.38
CA CYS A 148 -0.20 -1.98 -10.07
C CYS A 148 -0.95 -1.15 -9.00
N LEU A 149 -2.27 -1.04 -9.12
CA LEU A 149 -3.19 -0.38 -8.20
C LEU A 149 -4.32 -1.36 -7.90
N PHE A 150 -4.61 -1.62 -6.64
CA PHE A 150 -5.70 -2.49 -6.20
C PHE A 150 -6.69 -1.71 -5.33
N ILE A 151 -7.99 -1.91 -5.55
CA ILE A 151 -9.08 -1.36 -4.71
C ILE A 151 -9.98 -2.54 -4.30
N LEU A 152 -10.21 -2.72 -2.99
CA LEU A 152 -10.75 -3.96 -2.43
C LEU A 152 -11.63 -3.65 -1.19
N ILE A 153 -12.49 -4.61 -0.78
CA ILE A 153 -13.42 -4.49 0.38
C ILE A 153 -13.30 -5.68 1.33
N PRO A 154 -13.43 -5.54 2.66
CA PRO A 154 -13.48 -6.68 3.59
C PRO A 154 -14.77 -7.53 3.44
N LEU A 155 -14.68 -8.80 3.83
CA LEU A 155 -15.76 -9.79 3.93
C LEU A 155 -16.41 -9.65 5.31
N LEU A 156 -17.75 -9.69 5.34
CA LEU A 156 -18.57 -9.50 6.53
C LEU A 156 -18.43 -10.61 7.57
#